data_AF-A0A0B7MIK1-F1
#
_entry.id   AF-A0A0B7MIK1-F1
#
_cell.length_a   1.000
_cell.length_b   1.000
_cell.length_c   1.000
_cell.angle_alpha   90.00
_cell.angle_beta   90.00
_cell.angle_gamma   90.00
#
_symmetry.space_group_name_H-M   'P 1'
#
loop_
_entity.id
_entity.type
_entity.pdbx_description
1 polymer ?
#
loop_
_entity_poly.entity_id
_entity_poly.type
_entity_poly.pdbx_seq_one_letter_code
_entity_poly.pdbx_strand_id
1 'polypeptide(L)' 'MDGVSLSAEKLQEADCVLIATDHSDFDYDWIVENSKIVVDTRNATRGVKNHRDKIVKI' A
#
# COMPACT_ATOMS: atom_id res chain seq x y z
N MET A 1 -2.14 10.85 19.03
CA MET A 1 -1.79 10.64 17.62
C MET A 1 -2.94 9.86 17.06
N ASP A 2 -3.78 10.51 16.28
CA ASP A 2 -5.01 9.91 15.80
C ASP A 2 -4.75 9.35 14.41
N GLY A 3 -4.98 8.05 14.24
CA GLY A 3 -4.96 7.40 12.94
C GLY A 3 -6.23 7.72 12.17
N VAL A 4 -6.19 7.53 10.86
CA VAL A 4 -7.39 7.52 10.02
C VAL A 4 -7.73 6.07 9.68
N SER A 5 -9.02 5.80 9.49
CA SER A 5 -9.47 4.51 8.97
C SER A 5 -8.95 4.31 7.54
N LEU A 6 -8.49 3.09 7.25
CA LEU A 6 -8.11 2.70 5.90
C LEU A 6 -9.36 2.64 5.01
N SER A 7 -9.39 3.44 3.94
CA SER A 7 -10.44 3.41 2.93
C SER A 7 -9.85 3.60 1.53
N ALA A 8 -10.59 3.14 0.50
CA ALA A 8 -10.16 3.31 -0.89
C ALA A 8 -10.06 4.80 -1.25
N GLU A 9 -10.99 5.64 -0.77
CA GLU A 9 -10.95 7.08 -1.08
C GLU A 9 -9.65 7.71 -0.56
N LYS A 10 -9.21 7.34 0.65
CA LYS A 10 -7.95 7.85 1.21
C LYS A 10 -6.72 7.40 0.43
N LEU A 11 -6.71 6.16 -0.07
CA LEU A 11 -5.62 5.65 -0.91
C LEU A 11 -5.57 6.35 -2.27
N GLN A 12 -6.74 6.64 -2.86
CA GLN A 12 -6.86 7.29 -4.17
C GLN A 12 -6.57 8.80 -4.09
N GLU A 13 -6.87 9.45 -2.96
CA GLU A 13 -6.50 10.84 -2.68
C GLU A 13 -4.97 11.00 -2.56
N ALA A 14 -4.30 10.01 -1.97
CA ALA A 14 -2.86 10.05 -1.76
C ALA A 14 -2.07 9.91 -3.07
N ASP A 15 -1.00 10.70 -3.21
CA ASP A 15 -0.07 10.57 -4.33
C ASP A 15 0.90 9.39 -4.14
N CYS A 16 1.20 9.03 -2.88
CA CYS A 16 2.08 7.93 -2.52
C CYS A 16 1.64 7.29 -1.20
N VAL A 17 1.69 5.96 -1.14
CA VAL A 17 1.42 5.16 0.07
C VAL A 17 2.71 4.48 0.51
N LEU A 18 3.14 4.73 1.75
CA LEU A 18 4.35 4.14 2.35
C LEU A 18 3.98 2.97 3.26
N ILE A 19 4.56 1.80 3.00
CA ILE A 19 4.52 0.68 3.92
C ILE A 19 5.71 0.82 4.88
N ALA A 20 5.42 1.37 6.05
CA ALA A 20 6.39 1.54 7.13
C ALA A 20 6.55 0.26 7.99
N THR A 21 5.50 -0.56 8.06
CA THR A 21 5.44 -1.81 8.85
C THR A 21 4.66 -2.88 8.06
N ASP A 22 5.16 -4.11 8.06
CA ASP A 22 4.49 -5.29 7.48
C ASP A 22 3.49 -5.86 8.50
N HIS A 23 2.22 -5.48 8.36
CA HIS A 23 1.12 -5.96 9.21
C HIS A 23 0.37 -7.08 8.48
N SER A 24 0.20 -8.23 9.14
CA SER A 24 -0.48 -9.40 8.59
C SER A 24 -1.95 -9.17 8.23
N ASP A 25 -2.58 -8.20 8.90
CA ASP A 25 -4.03 -7.97 8.81
C ASP A 25 -4.41 -7.07 7.63
N PHE A 26 -3.42 -6.58 6.88
CA PHE A 26 -3.64 -5.71 5.73
C PHE A 26 -3.68 -6.50 4.43
N ASP A 27 -4.70 -6.22 3.62
CA ASP A 27 -4.80 -6.72 2.26
C ASP A 27 -3.95 -5.86 1.31
N TYR A 28 -2.72 -6.31 1.09
CA TYR A 28 -1.78 -5.58 0.23
C TYR A 28 -2.16 -5.60 -1.26
N ASP A 29 -2.87 -6.61 -1.74
CA ASP A 29 -3.38 -6.62 -3.12
C ASP A 29 -4.40 -5.48 -3.29
N TRP A 30 -5.34 -5.36 -2.35
CA TRP A 30 -6.36 -4.30 -2.36
C TRP A 30 -5.75 -2.90 -2.16
N ILE A 31 -4.73 -2.77 -1.29
CA ILE A 31 -4.03 -1.49 -1.10
C ILE A 31 -3.34 -1.05 -2.39
N VAL A 32 -2.62 -1.95 -3.07
CA VAL A 32 -1.92 -1.63 -4.32
C VAL A 32 -2.90 -1.32 -5.45
N GLU A 33 -4.03 -2.03 -5.53
CA GLU A 33 -5.10 -1.76 -6.49
C GLU A 33 -5.61 -0.32 -6.35
N ASN A 34 -5.86 0.14 -5.12
CA ASN A 34 -6.44 1.45 -4.81
C ASN A 34 -5.43 2.60 -4.67
N SER A 35 -4.13 2.33 -4.77
CA SER A 35 -3.07 3.35 -4.67
C SER A 35 -2.61 3.82 -6.04
N LYS A 36 -2.06 5.03 -6.11
CA LYS A 36 -1.34 5.53 -7.31
C LYS A 36 0.07 4.94 -7.38
N ILE A 37 0.84 5.07 -6.29
CA ILE A 37 2.18 4.51 -6.10
C ILE A 37 2.26 3.95 -4.68
N VAL A 38 2.92 2.79 -4.52
CA VAL A 38 3.23 2.19 -3.22
C VAL A 38 4.74 2.09 -3.05
N VAL A 39 5.27 2.68 -1.98
CA VAL A 39 6.66 2.53 -1.57
C VAL A 39 6.73 1.46 -0.48
N ASP A 40 7.37 0.34 -0.80
CA ASP A 40 7.48 -0.82 0.09
C ASP A 40 8.90 -0.93 0.65
N THR A 41 9.07 -0.54 1.92
CA THR A 41 10.35 -0.62 2.65
C THR A 41 10.49 -1.88 3.50
N ARG A 42 9.53 -2.81 3.38
CA ARG A 42 9.41 -4.00 4.23
C ARG A 42 9.26 -5.30 3.47
N ASN A 43 9.16 -5.24 2.14
CA ASN A 43 8.84 -6.39 1.30
C ASN A 43 7.49 -7.03 1.67
N ALA A 44 6.54 -6.22 2.11
CA ALA A 44 5.19 -6.66 2.46
C ALA A 44 4.38 -7.05 1.20
N THR A 45 4.63 -6.38 0.08
CA THR A 45 3.97 -6.61 -1.21
C THR A 45 4.53 -7.80 -1.99
N ARG A 46 5.37 -8.65 -1.38
CA ARG A 46 6.01 -9.80 -2.04
C ARG A 46 5.04 -10.78 -2.71
N GLY A 47 3.81 -10.87 -2.18
CA GLY A 47 2.76 -11.74 -2.71
C GLY A 47 1.88 -11.09 -3.78
N VAL A 48 1.98 -9.76 -3.94
CA VAL A 48 1.10 -9.01 -4.84
C VAL A 48 1.45 -9.31 -6.29
N LYS A 49 0.46 -9.78 -7.05
CA LYS A 49 0.63 -10.23 -8.44
C LYS A 49 0.22 -9.18 -9.46
N ASN A 50 -0.77 -8.36 -9.14
CA ASN A 50 -1.33 -7.35 -10.03
C ASN A 50 -0.73 -5.97 -9.72
N HIS A 51 -0.75 -5.05 -10.71
CA HIS A 51 -0.33 -3.65 -10.53
C HIS A 51 1.09 -3.46 -9.96
N ARG A 52 2.00 -4.40 -10.24
CA ARG A 52 3.38 -4.36 -9.75
C ARG A 52 4.17 -3.15 -10.26
N ASP A 53 3.75 -2.54 -11.36
CA ASP A 53 4.29 -1.29 -11.90
C ASP A 53 4.11 -0.10 -10.93
N LYS A 54 3.14 -0.16 -10.02
CA LYS A 54 2.93 0.86 -8.98
C LYS A 54 3.85 0.71 -7.77
N ILE A 55 4.55 -0.43 -7.65
CA ILE A 55 5.29 -0.79 -6.44
C ILE A 55 6.77 -0.43 -6.60
N VAL A 56 7.23 0.53 -5.81
CA VAL A 56 8.64 0.85 -5.64
C VAL A 56 9.13 0.19 -4.36
N LYS A 57 9.85 -0.93 -4.51
CA LYS A 57 10.48 -1.62 -3.38
C LYS A 57 11.89 -1.06 -3.16
N ILE A 58 12.21 -0.74 -1.91
CA ILE A 58 13.54 -0.24 -1.47
C ILE A 58 14.16 -1.25 -0.51
#